data_AF-A0A963P582-F1
#
_entry.id   AF-A0A963P582-F1
#
_cell.length_a   1.000
_cell.length_b   1.000
_cell.length_c   1.000
_cell.angle_alpha   90.00
_cell.angle_beta   90.00
_cell.angle_gamma   90.00
#
_symmetry.space_group_name_H-M   'P 1'
#
loop_
_entity.id
_entity.type
_entity.pdbx_description
1 polymer ?
#
loop_
_entity_poly.entity_id
_entity_poly.type
_entity_poly.pdbx_seq_one_letter_code
_entity_poly.pdbx_strand_id
1 'polypeptide(L)'
;MKSLLDLFKQFTPDEHFDAIRIGMASPEKIRSWSFGEVKKPETINYRTFKPERDGLFCAKIFGPIKDYECLCGKYKRLKHRGVICEKCGVEVTQTKVRRERMGHIDLAAPCAHIWFLKSLPSRLGLVLDMTLRDIERVLYFEAYVVTDPGMTPLKKYSIMTEDDFDAKFKEYGDEFTAKMGAEGIKDLLEGIDIDGSIEKLRNDLTGSELKIKKNAKRLKVLEAFRKSGIKPEWMVLEVLPVLPPDLRPLVPLDGGRFATSDLNDLYRRVINRNSRLRRLLELKAPEIIARNEKRMLQEAVDSLLDNGRRGKAMTGANKRALKSLADMIKGKSGRFRQNLLGKRVDYSGRSVIVVGPTLKLHQCGLPKLMALELFKPFIFNKLELMGLATTIKQA
;
A
#
# COMPACT_ATOMS: atom_id res chain seq x y z
N MET A 1 2.53 -41.21 -11.03
CA MET A 1 3.66 -40.34 -11.43
C MET A 1 3.36 -38.84 -11.33
N LYS A 2 2.18 -38.32 -11.71
CA LYS A 2 1.82 -36.90 -11.48
C LYS A 2 1.73 -36.48 -10.00
N SER A 3 1.27 -37.36 -9.11
CA SER A 3 1.18 -37.10 -7.66
C SER A 3 2.54 -37.05 -6.93
N LEU A 4 3.58 -37.65 -7.50
CA LEU A 4 4.95 -37.62 -6.98
C LEU A 4 5.70 -36.34 -7.41
N LEU A 5 5.39 -35.84 -8.62
CA LEU A 5 5.88 -34.55 -9.12
C LEU A 5 5.33 -33.36 -8.31
N ASP A 6 4.10 -33.44 -7.81
CA ASP A 6 3.52 -32.42 -6.93
C ASP A 6 4.12 -32.43 -5.51
N LEU A 7 4.72 -33.55 -5.07
CA LEU A 7 5.51 -33.61 -3.84
C LEU A 7 6.88 -32.95 -4.03
N PHE A 8 7.50 -33.09 -5.22
CA PHE A 8 8.78 -32.47 -5.55
C PHE A 8 8.71 -30.97 -5.83
N LYS A 9 7.54 -30.44 -6.22
CA LYS A 9 7.29 -28.98 -6.29
C LYS A 9 7.23 -28.29 -4.92
N GLN A 10 7.36 -29.02 -3.81
CA GLN A 10 7.32 -28.46 -2.45
C GLN A 10 8.63 -27.80 -2.02
N PHE A 11 9.72 -28.00 -2.76
CA PHE A 11 10.82 -27.05 -2.77
C PHE A 11 10.45 -25.96 -3.77
N THR A 12 9.80 -24.90 -3.31
CA THR A 12 10.04 -23.60 -3.95
C THR A 12 11.55 -23.41 -3.92
N PRO A 13 12.27 -23.41 -5.05
CA PRO A 13 13.68 -23.08 -5.01
C PRO A 13 13.77 -21.72 -4.31
N ASP A 14 14.65 -21.60 -3.32
CA ASP A 14 15.08 -20.29 -2.85
C ASP A 14 15.76 -19.64 -4.07
N GLU A 15 14.96 -19.03 -4.94
CA GLU A 15 15.44 -18.25 -6.07
C GLU A 15 16.19 -17.07 -5.47
N HIS A 16 17.49 -17.27 -5.26
CA HIS A 16 18.40 -16.20 -4.95
C HIS A 16 18.31 -15.21 -6.10
N PHE A 17 17.88 -13.99 -5.79
CA PHE A 17 17.78 -12.92 -6.76
C PHE A 17 19.01 -12.03 -6.65
N ASP A 18 19.60 -11.67 -7.79
CA ASP A 18 20.78 -10.78 -7.83
C ASP A 18 20.40 -9.30 -7.90
N ALA A 19 19.17 -9.00 -8.35
CA ALA A 19 18.73 -7.64 -8.61
C ALA A 19 17.29 -7.40 -8.13
N ILE A 20 17.04 -6.17 -7.64
CA ILE A 20 15.70 -5.68 -7.29
C ILE A 20 15.33 -4.57 -8.27
N ARG A 21 14.18 -4.72 -8.93
CA ARG A 21 13.59 -3.68 -9.79
C ARG A 21 12.36 -3.09 -9.11
N ILE A 22 12.19 -1.77 -9.23
CA ILE A 22 10.97 -1.05 -8.87
C ILE A 22 10.30 -0.49 -10.13
N GLY A 23 8.97 -0.48 -10.13
CA GLY A 23 8.16 0.08 -11.21
C GLY A 23 6.77 0.44 -10.70
N MET A 24 5.97 1.12 -11.52
CA MET A 24 4.57 1.39 -11.20
C MET A 24 3.72 0.14 -11.42
N ALA A 25 2.72 -0.05 -10.58
CA ALA A 25 1.81 -1.18 -10.67
C ALA A 25 0.58 -0.78 -11.48
N SER A 26 0.28 -1.53 -12.54
CA SER A 26 -0.99 -1.37 -13.26
C SER A 26 -2.15 -1.88 -12.40
N PRO A 27 -3.39 -1.42 -12.65
CA PRO A 27 -4.58 -1.95 -11.98
C PRO A 27 -4.71 -3.48 -12.08
N GLU A 28 -4.42 -4.04 -13.26
CA GLU A 28 -4.39 -5.47 -13.51
C GLU A 28 -3.34 -6.19 -12.65
N LYS A 29 -2.15 -5.61 -12.52
CA LYS A 29 -1.08 -6.16 -11.70
C LYS A 29 -1.46 -6.14 -10.22
N ILE A 30 -2.11 -5.08 -9.75
CA ILE A 30 -2.63 -5.00 -8.37
C ILE A 30 -3.67 -6.11 -8.11
N ARG A 31 -4.57 -6.36 -9.06
CA ARG A 31 -5.54 -7.47 -8.98
C ARG A 31 -4.85 -8.84 -8.98
N SER A 32 -3.78 -9.02 -9.75
CA SER A 32 -3.01 -10.27 -9.79
C SER A 32 -2.35 -10.64 -8.45
N TRP A 33 -1.99 -9.65 -7.63
CA TRP A 33 -1.45 -9.87 -6.29
C TRP A 33 -2.52 -10.21 -5.25
N SER A 34 -3.78 -9.95 -5.58
CA SER A 34 -4.85 -10.03 -4.63
C SER A 34 -5.50 -11.41 -4.60
N PHE A 35 -5.78 -11.88 -3.39
CA PHE A 35 -6.54 -13.10 -3.14
C PHE A 35 -8.04 -12.83 -2.95
N GLY A 36 -8.48 -11.57 -3.03
CA GLY A 36 -9.90 -11.19 -2.95
C GLY A 36 -10.14 -9.70 -2.66
N GLU A 37 -11.33 -9.25 -3.04
CA GLU A 37 -11.79 -7.88 -2.81
C GLU A 37 -12.31 -7.70 -1.37
N VAL A 38 -11.88 -6.64 -0.69
CA VAL A 38 -12.41 -6.23 0.62
C VAL A 38 -13.54 -5.23 0.39
N LYS A 39 -14.77 -5.67 0.65
CA LYS A 39 -15.99 -4.86 0.45
C LYS A 39 -16.45 -4.14 1.71
N LYS A 40 -16.09 -4.70 2.85
CA LYS A 40 -16.71 -4.42 4.13
C LYS A 40 -15.68 -3.80 5.11
N PRO A 41 -16.02 -2.73 5.83
CA PRO A 41 -15.11 -2.07 6.77
C PRO A 41 -14.93 -2.87 8.08
N GLU A 42 -15.74 -3.89 8.31
CA GLU A 42 -15.71 -4.67 9.54
C GLU A 42 -14.40 -5.44 9.69
N THR A 43 -13.96 -5.61 10.95
CA THR A 43 -12.71 -6.29 11.29
C THR A 43 -13.00 -7.68 11.86
N ILE A 44 -13.48 -7.73 13.10
CA ILE A 44 -13.84 -8.93 13.83
C ILE A 44 -15.23 -8.77 14.45
N ASN A 45 -15.89 -9.89 14.66
CA ASN A 45 -17.14 -9.94 15.38
C ASN A 45 -16.91 -9.64 16.87
N TYR A 46 -17.70 -8.72 17.45
CA TYR A 46 -17.52 -8.28 18.84
C TYR A 46 -17.82 -9.36 19.89
N ARG A 47 -18.64 -10.38 19.57
CA ARG A 47 -18.96 -11.48 20.52
C ARG A 47 -18.03 -12.67 20.37
N THR A 48 -17.77 -13.09 19.13
CA THR A 48 -17.03 -14.34 18.86
C THR A 48 -15.55 -14.12 18.59
N PHE A 49 -15.11 -12.86 18.41
CA PHE A 49 -13.77 -12.47 17.98
C PHE A 49 -13.30 -13.12 16.67
N LYS A 50 -14.22 -13.72 15.91
CA LYS A 50 -13.94 -14.29 14.60
C LYS A 50 -13.93 -13.16 13.56
N PRO A 51 -13.03 -13.22 12.56
CA PRO A 51 -13.02 -12.28 11.45
C PRO A 51 -14.34 -12.28 10.69
N GLU A 52 -14.79 -11.09 10.34
CA GLU A 52 -15.98 -10.90 9.53
C GLU A 52 -15.72 -11.27 8.05
N ARG A 53 -16.77 -11.72 7.37
CA ARG A 53 -16.69 -12.11 5.96
C ARG A 53 -16.55 -10.86 5.09
N ASP A 54 -15.64 -10.94 4.11
CA ASP A 54 -15.27 -9.85 3.18
C ASP A 54 -14.78 -8.56 3.84
N GLY A 55 -14.47 -8.63 5.15
CA GLY A 55 -13.89 -7.56 5.95
C GLY A 55 -12.38 -7.51 5.91
N LEU A 56 -11.80 -6.57 6.64
CA LEU A 56 -10.36 -6.30 6.66
C LEU A 56 -9.51 -7.45 7.21
N PHE A 57 -10.08 -8.40 7.95
CA PHE A 57 -9.38 -9.56 8.51
C PHE A 57 -9.88 -10.90 7.95
N CYS A 58 -10.71 -10.85 6.90
CA CYS A 58 -11.42 -11.99 6.32
C CYS A 58 -10.50 -13.20 6.09
N ALA A 59 -10.86 -14.34 6.67
CA ALA A 59 -10.07 -15.56 6.55
C ALA A 59 -10.12 -16.17 5.13
N LYS A 60 -11.17 -15.90 4.35
CA LYS A 60 -11.27 -16.35 2.97
C LYS A 60 -10.22 -15.68 2.08
N ILE A 61 -10.00 -14.38 2.28
CA ILE A 61 -9.05 -13.58 1.48
C ILE A 61 -7.62 -13.82 1.96
N PHE A 62 -7.38 -13.65 3.26
CA PHE A 62 -6.03 -13.61 3.81
C PHE A 62 -5.50 -14.97 4.30
N GLY A 63 -6.37 -15.96 4.51
CA GLY A 63 -6.00 -17.29 5.01
C GLY A 63 -6.48 -17.60 6.44
N PRO A 64 -6.21 -18.81 6.94
CA PRO A 64 -6.74 -19.31 8.22
C PRO A 64 -6.05 -18.68 9.43
N ILE A 65 -6.78 -18.60 10.57
CA ILE A 65 -6.27 -18.03 11.84
C ILE A 65 -5.40 -19.04 12.60
N LYS A 66 -5.74 -20.32 12.45
CA LYS A 66 -5.04 -21.44 13.10
C LYS A 66 -4.44 -22.33 12.02
N ASP A 67 -3.29 -22.90 12.32
CA ASP A 67 -2.58 -23.76 11.39
C ASP A 67 -3.41 -24.99 11.03
N TYR A 68 -3.60 -25.21 9.73
CA TYR A 68 -4.33 -26.35 9.18
C TYR A 68 -5.75 -26.53 9.75
N GLU A 69 -6.43 -25.42 10.05
CA GLU A 69 -7.82 -25.41 10.50
C GLU A 69 -8.62 -24.31 9.76
N CYS A 70 -9.76 -24.69 9.20
CA CYS A 70 -10.68 -23.72 8.59
C CYS A 70 -11.45 -22.93 9.65
N LEU A 71 -11.98 -21.75 9.30
CA LEU A 71 -12.63 -20.83 10.24
C LEU A 71 -13.86 -21.44 10.96
N CYS A 72 -14.61 -22.31 10.28
CA CYS A 72 -15.79 -22.98 10.87
C CYS A 72 -15.44 -24.24 11.67
N GLY A 73 -14.22 -24.76 11.57
CA GLY A 73 -13.78 -25.98 12.24
C GLY A 73 -14.28 -27.29 11.60
N LYS A 74 -14.93 -27.27 10.42
CA LYS A 74 -15.32 -28.50 9.67
C LYS A 74 -14.09 -29.34 9.30
N TYR A 75 -13.10 -28.68 8.69
CA TYR A 75 -11.82 -29.28 8.33
C TYR A 75 -10.76 -28.86 9.34
N LYS A 76 -10.17 -29.86 9.99
CA LYS A 76 -9.08 -29.73 10.96
C LYS A 76 -8.01 -30.77 10.68
N ARG A 77 -6.78 -30.49 11.14
CA ARG A 77 -5.59 -31.36 11.04
C ARG A 77 -4.95 -31.35 9.65
N LEU A 78 -3.71 -31.80 9.61
CA LEU A 78 -2.83 -31.79 8.43
C LEU A 78 -3.38 -32.53 7.21
N LYS A 79 -4.24 -33.55 7.43
CA LYS A 79 -4.80 -34.38 6.35
C LYS A 79 -5.60 -33.63 5.30
N HIS A 80 -6.16 -32.47 5.67
CA HIS A 80 -7.00 -31.65 4.78
C HIS A 80 -6.24 -30.47 4.19
N ARG A 81 -4.90 -30.50 4.18
CA ARG A 81 -4.06 -29.43 3.63
C ARG A 81 -4.43 -29.14 2.17
N GLY A 82 -4.63 -27.87 1.85
CA GLY A 82 -4.99 -27.40 0.51
C GLY A 82 -6.48 -27.55 0.16
N VAL A 83 -7.30 -28.14 1.02
CA VAL A 83 -8.75 -28.22 0.80
C VAL A 83 -9.39 -26.87 1.11
N ILE A 84 -10.21 -26.37 0.19
CA ILE A 84 -11.03 -25.17 0.40
C ILE A 84 -12.35 -25.59 1.04
N CYS A 85 -12.68 -25.01 2.19
CA CYS A 85 -13.90 -25.37 2.89
C CYS A 85 -15.16 -24.85 2.19
N GLU A 86 -16.13 -25.73 1.87
CA GLU A 86 -17.41 -25.35 1.25
C GLU A 86 -18.24 -24.35 2.08
N LYS A 87 -18.18 -24.45 3.42
CA LYS A 87 -19.00 -23.61 4.32
C LYS A 87 -18.47 -22.19 4.46
N CYS A 88 -17.14 -22.05 4.64
CA CYS A 88 -16.53 -20.75 4.93
C CYS A 88 -15.62 -20.21 3.82
N GLY A 89 -15.34 -21.00 2.78
CA GLY A 89 -14.44 -20.65 1.68
C GLY A 89 -12.97 -20.50 2.07
N VAL A 90 -12.60 -20.93 3.29
CA VAL A 90 -11.22 -20.79 3.80
C VAL A 90 -10.42 -22.01 3.39
N GLU A 91 -9.27 -21.77 2.79
CA GLU A 91 -8.28 -22.77 2.46
C GLU A 91 -7.53 -23.24 3.73
N VAL A 92 -7.35 -24.55 3.87
CA VAL A 92 -6.65 -25.14 5.01
C VAL A 92 -5.14 -25.12 4.74
N THR A 93 -4.46 -24.08 5.24
CA THR A 93 -3.01 -23.88 5.13
C THR A 93 -2.41 -23.45 6.48
N GLN A 94 -1.12 -23.14 6.49
CA GLN A 94 -0.48 -22.47 7.64
C GLN A 94 -0.99 -21.04 7.78
N THR A 95 -1.00 -20.52 9.01
CA THR A 95 -1.36 -19.13 9.32
C THR A 95 -0.35 -18.13 8.75
N LYS A 96 0.91 -18.55 8.51
CA LYS A 96 1.98 -17.70 7.94
C LYS A 96 1.57 -16.98 6.65
N VAL A 97 0.70 -17.59 5.83
CA VAL A 97 0.19 -16.99 4.59
C VAL A 97 -0.56 -15.67 4.83
N ARG A 98 -1.11 -15.45 6.03
CA ARG A 98 -1.79 -14.19 6.41
C ARG A 98 -0.86 -12.98 6.48
N ARG A 99 0.45 -13.21 6.50
CA ARG A 99 1.47 -12.16 6.39
C ARG A 99 1.86 -11.85 4.95
N GLU A 100 1.56 -12.75 4.01
CA GLU A 100 2.00 -12.69 2.61
C GLU A 100 0.86 -12.32 1.65
N ARG A 101 -0.35 -12.84 1.87
CA ARG A 101 -1.51 -12.63 0.98
C ARG A 101 -2.04 -11.19 1.06
N MET A 102 -2.15 -10.53 -0.09
CA MET A 102 -2.72 -9.18 -0.19
C MET A 102 -4.20 -9.21 -0.57
N GLY A 103 -4.92 -8.17 -0.18
CA GLY A 103 -6.29 -7.88 -0.65
C GLY A 103 -6.29 -6.71 -1.62
N HIS A 104 -7.43 -6.40 -2.22
CA HIS A 104 -7.62 -5.14 -2.95
C HIS A 104 -8.99 -4.53 -2.66
N ILE A 105 -9.14 -3.25 -2.98
CA ILE A 105 -10.39 -2.51 -2.98
C ILE A 105 -10.54 -1.90 -4.37
N ASP A 106 -11.62 -2.23 -5.07
CA ASP A 106 -11.98 -1.55 -6.30
C ASP A 106 -12.59 -0.18 -5.96
N LEU A 107 -12.00 0.90 -6.43
CA LEU A 107 -12.49 2.25 -6.16
C LEU A 107 -13.67 2.58 -7.08
N ALA A 108 -14.71 3.21 -6.54
CA ALA A 108 -15.91 3.60 -7.27
C ALA A 108 -15.67 4.79 -8.21
N ALA A 109 -14.66 5.60 -7.90
CA ALA A 109 -14.14 6.64 -8.78
C ALA A 109 -12.60 6.60 -8.71
N PRO A 110 -11.90 6.89 -9.83
CA PRO A 110 -10.45 7.01 -9.83
C PRO A 110 -9.96 8.01 -8.78
N CYS A 111 -8.81 7.74 -8.16
CA CYS A 111 -8.19 8.61 -7.16
C CYS A 111 -6.73 8.87 -7.53
N ALA A 112 -6.30 10.14 -7.58
CA ALA A 112 -4.92 10.48 -7.89
C ALA A 112 -3.98 10.00 -6.77
N HIS A 113 -2.83 9.42 -7.12
CA HIS A 113 -1.86 9.00 -6.11
C HIS A 113 -1.08 10.21 -5.57
N ILE A 114 -1.21 10.48 -4.27
CA ILE A 114 -0.65 11.68 -3.61
C ILE A 114 0.85 11.90 -3.85
N TRP A 115 1.66 10.83 -3.92
CA TRP A 115 3.10 10.98 -4.18
C TRP A 115 3.42 11.56 -5.57
N PHE A 116 2.66 11.24 -6.62
CA PHE A 116 2.92 11.79 -7.96
C PHE A 116 2.40 13.22 -8.10
N LEU A 117 1.39 13.57 -7.30
CA LEU A 117 0.83 14.91 -7.22
C LEU A 117 1.73 15.86 -6.39
N LYS A 118 1.96 15.56 -5.11
CA LYS A 118 2.58 16.45 -4.11
C LYS A 118 4.09 16.20 -3.91
N SER A 119 4.73 15.36 -4.72
CA SER A 119 6.19 15.33 -4.75
C SER A 119 6.73 16.59 -5.41
N LEU A 120 7.88 17.09 -4.95
CA LEU A 120 8.56 18.23 -5.53
C LEU A 120 9.79 17.70 -6.26
N PRO A 121 9.87 17.81 -7.61
CA PRO A 121 8.85 18.34 -8.52
C PRO A 121 7.67 17.38 -8.75
N SER A 122 6.48 17.92 -9.03
CA SER A 122 5.26 17.14 -9.29
C SER A 122 5.41 16.37 -10.59
N ARG A 123 5.22 15.05 -10.56
CA ARG A 123 5.35 14.22 -11.76
C ARG A 123 4.14 14.43 -12.68
N LEU A 124 2.94 14.54 -12.11
CA LEU A 124 1.73 14.89 -12.86
C LEU A 124 1.86 16.26 -13.53
N GLY A 125 2.30 17.28 -12.79
CA GLY A 125 2.50 18.62 -13.33
C GLY A 125 3.53 18.68 -14.46
N LEU A 126 4.64 17.93 -14.34
CA LEU A 126 5.64 17.86 -15.41
C LEU A 126 5.13 17.16 -16.67
N VAL A 127 4.37 16.07 -16.53
CA VAL A 127 3.84 15.30 -17.67
C VAL A 127 2.79 16.13 -18.43
N LEU A 128 1.81 16.68 -17.70
CA LEU A 128 0.69 17.45 -18.25
C LEU A 128 1.07 18.90 -18.63
N ASP A 129 2.25 19.38 -18.22
CA ASP A 129 2.69 20.77 -18.35
C ASP A 129 1.76 21.80 -17.67
N MET A 130 1.06 21.37 -16.63
CA MET A 130 0.16 22.19 -15.83
C MET A 130 0.80 22.55 -14.48
N THR A 131 0.36 23.66 -13.88
CA THR A 131 0.82 23.99 -12.54
C THR A 131 0.23 23.04 -11.50
N LEU A 132 0.89 22.88 -10.35
CA LEU A 132 0.38 22.01 -9.28
C LEU A 132 -0.98 22.51 -8.75
N ARG A 133 -1.14 23.83 -8.61
CA ARG A 133 -2.37 24.46 -8.12
C ARG A 133 -3.54 24.18 -9.05
N ASP A 134 -3.29 24.26 -10.34
CA ASP A 134 -4.26 23.97 -11.39
C ASP A 134 -4.77 22.53 -11.34
N ILE A 135 -3.85 21.56 -11.23
CA ILE A 135 -4.23 20.15 -11.08
C ILE A 135 -5.02 19.93 -9.79
N GLU A 136 -4.65 20.59 -8.68
CA GLU A 136 -5.39 20.48 -7.42
C GLU A 136 -6.81 21.03 -7.52
N ARG A 137 -7.01 22.18 -8.18
CA ARG A 137 -8.34 22.74 -8.42
C ARG A 137 -9.23 21.76 -9.19
N VAL A 138 -8.69 21.11 -10.21
CA VAL A 138 -9.41 20.08 -10.97
C VAL A 138 -9.71 18.86 -10.09
N LEU A 139 -8.71 18.32 -9.38
CA LEU A 139 -8.88 17.13 -8.52
C LEU A 139 -9.89 17.32 -7.38
N TYR A 140 -9.97 18.52 -6.81
CA TYR A 140 -10.88 18.84 -5.71
C TYR A 140 -12.22 19.43 -6.16
N PHE A 141 -12.56 19.28 -7.43
CA PHE A 141 -13.86 19.66 -7.99
C PHE A 141 -14.13 21.19 -7.89
N GLU A 142 -13.09 22.02 -7.96
CA GLU A 142 -13.19 23.49 -7.97
C GLU A 142 -13.20 24.07 -9.40
N ALA A 143 -12.71 23.31 -10.38
CA ALA A 143 -12.62 23.76 -11.77
C ALA A 143 -12.72 22.58 -12.74
N TYR A 144 -13.17 22.86 -13.96
CA TYR A 144 -13.18 21.90 -15.08
C TYR A 144 -11.88 22.00 -15.88
N VAL A 145 -11.46 20.90 -16.48
CA VAL A 145 -10.37 20.87 -17.46
C VAL A 145 -10.87 20.35 -18.79
N VAL A 146 -10.49 21.03 -19.88
CA VAL A 146 -10.83 20.62 -21.24
C VAL A 146 -10.01 19.39 -21.61
N THR A 147 -10.70 18.25 -21.73
CA THR A 147 -10.12 16.96 -22.12
C THR A 147 -10.04 16.81 -23.63
N ASP A 148 -11.10 17.20 -24.33
CA ASP A 148 -11.18 17.22 -25.79
C ASP A 148 -11.78 18.56 -26.24
N PRO A 149 -11.02 19.40 -26.97
CA PRO A 149 -11.52 20.67 -27.48
C PRO A 149 -12.44 20.53 -28.71
N GLY A 150 -12.45 19.39 -29.40
CA GLY A 150 -13.22 19.21 -30.63
C GLY A 150 -12.92 20.27 -31.69
N MET A 151 -13.97 20.83 -32.32
CA MET A 151 -13.88 21.89 -33.34
C MET A 151 -13.95 23.31 -32.74
N THR A 152 -13.99 23.43 -31.42
CA THR A 152 -14.12 24.73 -30.73
C THR A 152 -12.76 25.44 -30.62
N PRO A 153 -12.74 26.77 -30.37
CA PRO A 153 -11.48 27.50 -30.14
C PRO A 153 -10.82 27.19 -28.77
N LEU A 154 -11.37 26.27 -27.98
CA LEU A 154 -10.84 25.90 -26.67
C LEU A 154 -9.52 25.16 -26.80
N LYS A 155 -8.64 25.34 -25.80
CA LYS A 155 -7.34 24.65 -25.77
C LYS A 155 -7.42 23.44 -24.86
N LYS A 156 -6.96 22.27 -25.33
CA LYS A 156 -6.73 21.12 -24.46
C LYS A 156 -5.83 21.53 -23.29
N TYR A 157 -6.10 21.00 -22.09
CA TYR A 157 -5.46 21.38 -20.82
C TYR A 157 -5.85 22.75 -20.25
N SER A 158 -6.72 23.54 -20.92
CA SER A 158 -7.22 24.78 -20.31
C SER A 158 -8.20 24.47 -19.19
N ILE A 159 -8.16 25.32 -18.15
CA ILE A 159 -9.00 25.19 -16.96
C ILE A 159 -10.09 26.25 -17.03
N MET A 160 -11.28 25.88 -16.61
CA MET A 160 -12.48 26.70 -16.69
C MET A 160 -13.16 26.72 -15.33
N THR A 161 -13.71 27.87 -14.93
CA THR A 161 -14.59 27.91 -13.76
C THR A 161 -15.95 27.29 -14.10
N GLU A 162 -16.81 27.07 -13.10
CA GLU A 162 -18.15 26.53 -13.32
C GLU A 162 -19.00 27.48 -14.19
N ASP A 163 -18.94 28.78 -13.93
CA ASP A 163 -19.64 29.80 -14.73
C ASP A 163 -19.14 29.84 -16.19
N ASP A 164 -17.82 29.73 -16.39
CA ASP A 164 -17.23 29.68 -17.74
C ASP A 164 -17.64 28.41 -18.48
N PHE A 165 -17.68 27.27 -17.79
CA PHE A 165 -18.12 26.00 -18.37
C PHE A 165 -19.57 26.09 -18.81
N ASP A 166 -20.46 26.62 -17.97
CA ASP A 166 -21.88 26.79 -18.31
C ASP A 166 -22.09 27.76 -19.48
N ALA A 167 -21.31 28.84 -19.56
CA ALA A 167 -21.35 29.77 -20.68
C ALA A 167 -20.89 29.11 -21.98
N LYS A 168 -19.80 28.34 -21.94
CA LYS A 168 -19.25 27.65 -23.11
C LYS A 168 -20.08 26.46 -23.54
N PHE A 169 -20.69 25.75 -22.60
CA PHE A 169 -21.64 24.68 -22.88
C PHE A 169 -22.90 25.22 -23.56
N LYS A 170 -23.38 26.42 -23.20
CA LYS A 170 -24.48 27.08 -23.93
C LYS A 170 -24.09 27.52 -25.35
N GLU A 171 -22.82 27.89 -25.56
CA GLU A 171 -22.30 28.38 -26.84
C GLU A 171 -22.03 27.25 -27.84
N TYR A 172 -21.36 26.18 -27.40
CA TYR A 172 -20.87 25.10 -28.26
C TYR A 172 -21.57 23.76 -28.04
N GLY A 173 -22.45 23.64 -27.03
CA GLY A 173 -23.12 22.38 -26.70
C GLY A 173 -22.14 21.25 -26.41
N ASP A 174 -22.35 20.12 -27.07
CA ASP A 174 -21.57 18.88 -26.92
C ASP A 174 -20.30 18.84 -27.80
N GLU A 175 -19.94 19.92 -28.50
CA GLU A 175 -18.76 19.94 -29.39
C GLU A 175 -17.42 19.83 -28.66
N PHE A 176 -17.38 20.08 -27.34
CA PHE A 176 -16.19 19.93 -26.51
C PHE A 176 -16.50 19.12 -25.25
N THR A 177 -15.49 18.42 -24.72
CA THR A 177 -15.61 17.68 -23.46
C THR A 177 -14.70 18.27 -22.41
N ALA A 178 -15.28 18.80 -21.34
CA ALA A 178 -14.56 19.17 -20.13
C ALA A 178 -15.01 18.33 -18.94
N LYS A 179 -14.05 17.89 -18.12
CA LYS A 179 -14.29 17.04 -16.96
C LYS A 179 -13.63 17.62 -15.73
N MET A 180 -14.07 17.19 -14.56
CA MET A 180 -13.49 17.54 -13.27
C MET A 180 -13.05 16.30 -12.50
N GLY A 181 -12.29 16.51 -11.42
CA GLY A 181 -11.81 15.44 -10.56
C GLY A 181 -10.69 14.60 -11.17
N ALA A 182 -10.42 13.47 -10.53
CA ALA A 182 -9.38 12.54 -10.97
C ALA A 182 -9.69 11.85 -12.31
N GLU A 183 -10.97 11.76 -12.70
CA GLU A 183 -11.39 11.26 -14.01
C GLU A 183 -10.87 12.15 -15.14
N GLY A 184 -11.06 13.47 -15.04
CA GLY A 184 -10.52 14.40 -16.02
C GLY A 184 -8.99 14.34 -16.14
N ILE A 185 -8.29 14.23 -15.01
CA ILE A 185 -6.82 14.07 -15.02
C ILE A 185 -6.40 12.74 -15.66
N LYS A 186 -7.13 11.66 -15.41
CA LYS A 186 -6.86 10.36 -16.00
C LYS A 186 -7.03 10.40 -17.52
N ASP A 187 -8.14 10.94 -18.01
CA ASP A 187 -8.43 11.04 -19.43
C ASP A 187 -7.38 11.91 -20.15
N LEU A 188 -6.93 12.99 -19.51
CA LEU A 188 -5.81 13.78 -20.03
C LEU A 188 -4.54 12.96 -20.15
N LEU A 189 -4.21 12.13 -19.16
CA LEU A 189 -3.01 11.27 -19.18
C LEU A 189 -3.10 10.17 -20.24
N GLU A 190 -4.27 9.56 -20.42
CA GLU A 190 -4.52 8.54 -21.45
C GLU A 190 -4.40 9.15 -22.86
N GLY A 191 -4.82 10.40 -23.04
CA GLY A 191 -4.76 11.12 -24.30
C GLY A 191 -3.41 11.79 -24.62
N ILE A 192 -2.33 11.47 -23.90
CA ILE A 192 -0.98 11.99 -24.19
C ILE A 192 -0.27 11.10 -25.20
N ASP A 193 0.09 11.69 -26.33
CA ASP A 193 1.09 11.13 -27.23
C ASP A 193 2.51 11.43 -26.69
N ILE A 194 3.15 10.39 -26.14
CA ILE A 194 4.48 10.49 -25.54
C ILE A 194 5.54 10.77 -26.61
N ASP A 195 5.48 10.07 -27.75
CA ASP A 195 6.51 10.18 -28.78
C ASP A 195 6.42 11.54 -29.49
N GLY A 196 5.23 11.98 -29.90
CA GLY A 196 5.05 13.31 -30.48
C GLY A 196 5.40 14.44 -29.51
N SER A 197 5.17 14.26 -28.21
CA SER A 197 5.59 15.24 -27.19
C SER A 197 7.11 15.32 -27.03
N ILE A 198 7.81 14.18 -27.12
CA ILE A 198 9.28 14.13 -27.07
C ILE A 198 9.88 14.87 -28.28
N GLU A 199 9.38 14.62 -29.48
CA GLU A 199 9.85 15.29 -30.70
C GLU A 199 9.65 16.81 -30.65
N LYS A 200 8.45 17.24 -30.23
CA LYS A 200 8.15 18.68 -30.03
C LYS A 200 9.10 19.33 -29.03
N LEU A 201 9.36 18.67 -27.90
CA LEU A 201 10.23 19.21 -26.85
C LEU A 201 11.71 19.23 -27.24
N ARG A 202 12.16 18.32 -28.12
CA ARG A 202 13.52 18.35 -28.68
C ARG A 202 13.73 19.52 -29.63
N ASN A 203 12.70 19.86 -30.40
CA ASN A 203 12.74 20.99 -31.34
C ASN A 203 12.55 22.35 -30.63
N ASP A 204 11.79 22.40 -29.53
CA ASP A 204 11.52 23.62 -28.73
C ASP A 204 12.55 23.87 -27.60
N LEU A 205 13.85 23.68 -27.91
CA LEU A 205 14.96 24.00 -27.01
C LEU A 205 15.46 25.45 -27.15
N THR A 206 14.81 26.26 -27.98
CA THR A 206 15.10 27.67 -28.18
C THR A 206 14.26 28.55 -27.24
N GLY A 207 14.89 29.50 -26.54
CA GLY A 207 14.17 30.46 -25.69
C GLY A 207 14.94 30.89 -24.44
N SER A 208 14.22 31.37 -23.43
CA SER A 208 14.80 31.79 -22.15
C SER A 208 15.35 30.59 -21.36
N GLU A 209 16.42 30.82 -20.57
CA GLU A 209 17.09 29.77 -19.78
C GLU A 209 16.12 28.99 -18.88
N LEU A 210 15.13 29.68 -18.30
CA LEU A 210 14.07 29.08 -17.48
C LEU A 210 13.18 28.12 -18.27
N LYS A 211 12.78 28.49 -19.50
CA LYS A 211 11.96 27.64 -20.38
C LYS A 211 12.74 26.39 -20.77
N ILE A 212 14.01 26.56 -21.16
CA ILE A 212 14.92 25.46 -21.53
C ILE A 212 15.06 24.48 -20.36
N LYS A 213 15.31 24.98 -19.14
CA LYS A 213 15.45 24.14 -17.94
C LYS A 213 14.16 23.38 -17.58
N LYS A 214 13.00 23.98 -17.79
CA LYS A 214 11.69 23.32 -17.60
C LYS A 214 11.47 22.23 -18.65
N ASN A 215 11.67 22.55 -19.93
CA ASN A 215 11.52 21.62 -21.05
C ASN A 215 12.49 20.44 -20.93
N ALA A 216 13.74 20.67 -20.54
CA ALA A 216 14.72 19.61 -20.32
C ALA A 216 14.29 18.62 -19.21
N LYS A 217 13.72 19.13 -18.10
CA LYS A 217 13.19 18.28 -17.02
C LYS A 217 12.00 17.45 -17.50
N ARG A 218 11.11 18.05 -18.30
CA ARG A 218 9.93 17.38 -18.87
C ARG A 218 10.34 16.30 -19.87
N LEU A 219 11.22 16.62 -20.82
CA LEU A 219 11.79 15.69 -21.79
C LEU A 219 12.38 14.46 -21.10
N LYS A 220 13.20 14.66 -20.06
CA LYS A 220 13.79 13.57 -19.29
C LYS A 220 12.75 12.63 -18.66
N VAL A 221 11.62 13.17 -18.20
CA VAL A 221 10.54 12.37 -17.61
C VAL A 221 9.81 11.58 -18.69
N LEU A 222 9.46 12.20 -19.82
CA LEU A 222 8.76 11.52 -20.92
C LEU A 222 9.63 10.43 -21.57
N GLU A 223 10.93 10.68 -21.77
CA GLU A 223 11.87 9.67 -22.25
C GLU A 223 11.99 8.49 -21.27
N ALA A 224 11.94 8.76 -19.97
CA ALA A 224 11.93 7.70 -18.95
C ALA A 224 10.64 6.86 -19.00
N PHE A 225 9.48 7.48 -19.24
CA PHE A 225 8.23 6.75 -19.47
C PHE A 225 8.32 5.86 -20.71
N ARG A 226 8.79 6.40 -21.83
CA ARG A 226 8.99 5.64 -23.07
C ARG A 226 9.93 4.45 -22.86
N LYS A 227 11.09 4.67 -22.25
CA LYS A 227 12.09 3.61 -22.00
C LYS A 227 11.58 2.53 -21.04
N SER A 228 10.76 2.89 -20.06
CA SER A 228 10.26 1.95 -19.05
C SER A 228 9.03 1.16 -19.50
N GLY A 229 8.34 1.59 -20.56
CA GLY A 229 7.07 1.01 -21.01
C GLY A 229 5.92 1.21 -20.02
N ILE A 230 6.11 2.10 -19.04
CA ILE A 230 5.10 2.41 -18.03
C ILE A 230 4.14 3.44 -18.61
N LYS A 231 2.85 3.22 -18.40
CA LYS A 231 1.84 4.16 -18.88
C LYS A 231 1.57 5.30 -17.87
N PRO A 232 1.44 6.57 -18.30
CA PRO A 232 1.25 7.71 -17.39
C PRO A 232 -0.03 7.63 -16.55
N GLU A 233 -1.10 7.06 -17.08
CA GLU A 233 -2.40 6.95 -16.41
C GLU A 233 -2.36 6.09 -15.13
N TRP A 234 -1.35 5.22 -14.98
CA TRP A 234 -1.16 4.44 -13.75
C TRP A 234 -0.78 5.29 -12.52
N MET A 235 -0.53 6.59 -12.69
CA MET A 235 -0.42 7.54 -11.58
C MET A 235 -1.77 7.82 -10.91
N VAL A 236 -2.88 7.48 -11.56
CA VAL A 236 -4.25 7.52 -11.01
C VAL A 236 -4.66 6.09 -10.63
N LEU A 237 -5.08 5.91 -9.39
CA LEU A 237 -5.47 4.62 -8.83
C LEU A 237 -6.94 4.34 -9.14
N GLU A 238 -7.20 3.20 -9.78
CA GLU A 238 -8.54 2.60 -9.87
C GLU A 238 -8.73 1.48 -8.84
N VAL A 239 -7.62 0.81 -8.50
CA VAL A 239 -7.59 -0.31 -7.57
C VAL A 239 -6.56 -0.02 -6.49
N LEU A 240 -6.98 -0.16 -5.23
CA LEU A 240 -6.13 0.09 -4.07
C LEU A 240 -5.77 -1.24 -3.38
N PRO A 241 -4.49 -1.62 -3.28
CA PRO A 241 -4.09 -2.82 -2.55
C PRO A 241 -4.27 -2.65 -1.04
N VAL A 242 -4.66 -3.75 -0.38
CA VAL A 242 -4.82 -3.85 1.07
C VAL A 242 -3.69 -4.68 1.65
N LEU A 243 -2.99 -4.10 2.62
CA LEU A 243 -1.87 -4.75 3.31
C LEU A 243 -2.36 -6.02 4.06
N PRO A 244 -1.54 -7.09 4.11
CA PRO A 244 -1.87 -8.29 4.88
C PRO A 244 -2.17 -7.98 6.37
N PRO A 245 -3.14 -8.67 7.00
CA PRO A 245 -3.62 -8.35 8.34
C PRO A 245 -2.55 -8.48 9.42
N ASP A 246 -1.59 -9.40 9.30
CA ASP A 246 -0.53 -9.60 10.29
C ASP A 246 0.49 -8.45 10.31
N LEU A 247 0.54 -7.63 9.25
CA LEU A 247 1.32 -6.39 9.22
C LEU A 247 0.58 -5.20 9.83
N ARG A 248 -0.72 -5.35 10.10
CA ARG A 248 -1.61 -4.37 10.74
C ARG A 248 -2.48 -5.04 11.82
N PRO A 249 -1.87 -5.68 12.83
CA PRO A 249 -2.57 -6.59 13.72
C PRO A 249 -3.59 -5.87 14.61
N LEU A 250 -4.56 -6.65 15.07
CA LEU A 250 -5.50 -6.31 16.13
C LEU A 250 -5.27 -7.32 17.25
N VAL A 251 -4.59 -6.87 18.31
CA VAL A 251 -4.11 -7.75 19.39
C VAL A 251 -4.96 -7.53 20.62
N PRO A 252 -5.55 -8.59 21.21
CA PRO A 252 -6.24 -8.48 22.50
C PRO A 252 -5.21 -8.14 23.59
N LEU A 253 -5.58 -7.20 24.44
CA LEU A 253 -4.87 -6.85 25.67
C LEU A 253 -5.67 -7.35 26.87
N ASP A 254 -5.00 -7.41 28.02
CA ASP A 254 -5.66 -7.75 29.29
C ASP A 254 -6.81 -6.77 29.59
N GLY A 255 -7.89 -7.29 30.17
CA GLY A 255 -9.10 -6.51 30.45
C GLY A 255 -10.03 -6.30 29.24
N GLY A 256 -9.95 -7.16 28.21
CA GLY A 256 -10.88 -7.15 27.07
C GLY A 256 -10.70 -5.97 26.10
N ARG A 257 -9.60 -5.23 26.21
CA ARG A 257 -9.24 -4.15 25.29
C ARG A 257 -8.53 -4.70 24.07
N PHE A 258 -8.51 -3.94 22.99
CA PHE A 258 -7.78 -4.29 21.78
C PHE A 258 -6.81 -3.18 21.39
N ALA A 259 -5.57 -3.56 21.10
CA ALA A 259 -4.61 -2.68 20.44
C ALA A 259 -4.79 -2.82 18.93
N THR A 260 -5.07 -1.71 18.26
CA THR A 260 -5.25 -1.66 16.80
C THR A 260 -4.12 -0.85 16.15
N SER A 261 -3.70 -1.29 14.96
CA SER A 261 -2.86 -0.45 14.10
C SER A 261 -3.66 0.72 13.51
N ASP A 262 -3.08 1.93 13.51
CA ASP A 262 -3.63 3.14 12.89
C ASP A 262 -4.08 2.93 11.44
N LEU A 263 -3.40 2.05 10.69
CA LEU A 263 -3.75 1.72 9.30
C LEU A 263 -5.17 1.16 9.18
N ASN A 264 -5.64 0.40 10.16
CA ASN A 264 -6.98 -0.19 10.09
C ASN A 264 -8.05 0.91 10.09
N ASP A 265 -7.86 1.99 10.84
CA ASP A 265 -8.80 3.12 10.85
C ASP A 265 -8.78 3.89 9.53
N LEU A 266 -7.60 4.06 8.91
CA LEU A 266 -7.45 4.67 7.59
C LEU A 266 -8.11 3.82 6.50
N TYR A 267 -7.86 2.51 6.48
CA TYR A 267 -8.53 1.58 5.56
C TYR A 267 -10.05 1.57 5.75
N ARG A 268 -10.54 1.54 7.00
CA ARG A 268 -11.98 1.62 7.29
C ARG A 268 -12.61 2.87 6.71
N ARG A 269 -11.94 4.03 6.82
CA ARG A 269 -12.44 5.27 6.21
C ARG A 269 -12.53 5.17 4.70
N VAL A 270 -11.49 4.66 4.02
CA VAL A 270 -11.50 4.48 2.56
C VAL A 270 -12.66 3.57 2.15
N ILE A 271 -12.82 2.41 2.79
CA ILE A 271 -13.90 1.46 2.48
C ILE A 271 -15.28 2.09 2.71
N ASN A 272 -15.48 2.78 3.84
CA ASN A 272 -16.75 3.44 4.15
C ASN A 272 -17.13 4.49 3.11
N ARG A 273 -16.16 5.34 2.71
CA ARG A 273 -16.37 6.39 1.69
C ARG A 273 -16.63 5.77 0.32
N ASN A 274 -15.88 4.74 -0.03
CA ASN A 274 -16.04 4.04 -1.29
C ASN A 274 -17.40 3.35 -1.42
N SER A 275 -17.82 2.60 -0.40
CA SER A 275 -19.13 1.93 -0.38
C SER A 275 -20.29 2.92 -0.35
N ARG A 276 -20.14 4.07 0.34
CA ARG A 276 -21.11 5.16 0.28
C ARG A 276 -21.20 5.77 -1.12
N LEU A 277 -20.07 6.02 -1.78
CA LEU A 277 -20.03 6.54 -3.14
C LEU A 277 -20.69 5.57 -4.14
N ARG A 278 -20.40 4.26 -4.07
CA ARG A 278 -21.07 3.26 -4.91
C ARG A 278 -22.59 3.33 -4.78
N ARG A 279 -23.10 3.37 -3.54
CA ARG A 279 -24.53 3.48 -3.27
C ARG A 279 -25.14 4.78 -3.80
N LEU A 280 -24.43 5.90 -3.71
CA LEU A 280 -24.89 7.19 -4.25
C LEU A 280 -24.98 7.18 -5.77
N LEU A 281 -24.02 6.54 -6.46
CA LEU A 281 -24.03 6.39 -7.91
C LEU A 281 -25.16 5.47 -8.37
N GLU A 282 -25.40 4.36 -7.67
CA GLU A 282 -26.53 3.44 -7.94
C GLU A 282 -27.89 4.13 -7.80
N LEU A 283 -28.04 4.99 -6.78
CA LEU A 283 -29.26 5.77 -6.54
C LEU A 283 -29.38 7.01 -7.45
N LYS A 284 -28.41 7.25 -8.35
CA LYS A 284 -28.33 8.46 -9.20
C LYS A 284 -28.51 9.75 -8.39
N ALA A 285 -27.81 9.83 -7.25
CA ALA A 285 -27.87 10.99 -6.39
C ALA A 285 -27.40 12.28 -7.13
N PRO A 286 -27.89 13.47 -6.74
CA PRO A 286 -27.48 14.73 -7.33
C PRO A 286 -25.95 14.91 -7.38
N GLU A 287 -25.46 15.56 -8.43
CA GLU A 287 -24.02 15.68 -8.68
C GLU A 287 -23.25 16.34 -7.54
N ILE A 288 -23.83 17.35 -6.87
CA ILE A 288 -23.20 18.04 -5.74
C ILE A 288 -22.81 17.04 -4.63
N ILE A 289 -23.70 16.09 -4.33
CA ILE A 289 -23.49 15.07 -3.31
C ILE A 289 -22.43 14.07 -3.79
N ALA A 290 -22.49 13.65 -5.06
CA ALA A 290 -21.52 12.74 -5.65
C ALA A 290 -20.11 13.35 -5.70
N ARG A 291 -19.98 14.62 -6.12
CA ARG A 291 -18.72 15.39 -6.16
C ARG A 291 -18.11 15.49 -4.76
N ASN A 292 -18.92 15.82 -3.75
CA ASN A 292 -18.43 15.87 -2.38
C ASN A 292 -17.94 14.49 -1.88
N GLU A 293 -18.65 13.40 -2.17
CA GLU A 293 -18.21 12.06 -1.75
C GLU A 293 -16.97 11.59 -2.53
N LYS A 294 -16.83 11.92 -3.82
CA LYS A 294 -15.59 11.71 -4.60
C LYS A 294 -14.42 12.48 -3.98
N ARG A 295 -14.61 13.74 -3.59
CA ARG A 295 -13.61 14.53 -2.85
C ARG A 295 -13.23 13.86 -1.54
N MET A 296 -14.22 13.45 -0.73
CA MET A 296 -13.99 12.77 0.55
C MET A 296 -13.23 11.45 0.39
N LEU A 297 -13.49 10.69 -0.69
CA LEU A 297 -12.76 9.48 -1.02
C LEU A 297 -11.29 9.77 -1.35
N GLN A 298 -11.02 10.79 -2.17
CA GLN A 298 -9.66 11.25 -2.48
C GLN A 298 -8.89 11.60 -1.20
N GLU A 299 -9.49 12.35 -0.26
CA GLU A 299 -8.79 12.70 0.99
C GLU A 299 -8.53 11.47 1.89
N ALA A 300 -9.43 10.48 1.86
CA ALA A 300 -9.25 9.25 2.61
C ALA A 300 -8.09 8.42 2.05
N VAL A 301 -7.97 8.32 0.72
CA VAL A 301 -6.86 7.64 0.04
C VAL A 301 -5.54 8.37 0.28
N ASP A 302 -5.55 9.70 0.19
CA ASP A 302 -4.40 10.56 0.50
C ASP A 302 -3.89 10.33 1.93
N SER A 303 -4.81 10.32 2.90
CA SER A 303 -4.49 10.10 4.32
C SER A 303 -3.94 8.70 4.59
N LEU A 304 -4.41 7.69 3.86
CA LEU A 304 -3.89 6.32 3.96
C LEU A 304 -2.45 6.22 3.46
N LEU A 305 -2.15 6.85 2.32
CA LEU A 305 -0.84 6.78 1.68
C LEU A 305 0.20 7.66 2.38
N ASP A 306 -0.11 8.93 2.65
CA ASP A 306 0.80 9.91 3.26
C ASP A 306 0.02 10.98 4.04
N ASN A 307 -0.29 10.69 5.30
CA ASN A 307 -1.10 11.55 6.17
C ASN A 307 -0.35 12.86 6.49
N GLY A 308 -1.01 14.00 6.25
CA GLY A 308 -0.46 15.33 6.56
C GLY A 308 0.23 16.05 5.41
N ARG A 309 0.37 15.42 4.22
CA ARG A 309 1.03 16.07 3.07
C ARG A 309 0.16 17.10 2.34
N ARG A 310 -1.16 16.97 2.43
CA ARG A 310 -2.11 17.94 1.86
C ARG A 310 -2.44 19.09 2.81
N GLY A 311 -2.45 18.83 4.12
CA GLY A 311 -2.94 19.77 5.13
C GLY A 311 -2.96 19.13 6.51
N LYS A 312 -3.95 19.48 7.33
CA LYS A 312 -4.06 18.96 8.70
C LYS A 312 -4.18 17.44 8.72
N ALA A 313 -3.24 16.78 9.39
CA ALA A 313 -3.24 15.33 9.50
C ALA A 313 -4.50 14.82 10.21
N MET A 314 -5.03 13.71 9.72
CA MET A 314 -6.17 13.04 10.36
C MET A 314 -5.73 12.47 11.71
N THR A 315 -6.50 12.78 12.75
CA THR A 315 -6.23 12.36 14.13
C THR A 315 -7.18 11.25 14.57
N GLY A 316 -6.68 10.36 15.43
CA GLY A 316 -7.48 9.33 16.10
C GLY A 316 -8.16 9.86 17.36
N ALA A 317 -8.81 8.97 18.11
CA ALA A 317 -9.50 9.30 19.36
C ALA A 317 -8.59 10.03 20.38
N ASN A 318 -7.30 9.67 20.41
CA ASN A 318 -6.31 10.26 21.31
C ASN A 318 -5.76 11.61 20.81
N LYS A 319 -6.40 12.27 19.83
CA LYS A 319 -5.96 13.51 19.14
C LYS A 319 -4.57 13.44 18.49
N ARG A 320 -3.89 12.30 18.56
CA ARG A 320 -2.64 12.01 17.87
C ARG A 320 -2.91 11.77 16.37
N ALA A 321 -2.02 12.27 15.52
CA ALA A 321 -2.06 11.96 14.08
C ALA A 321 -1.85 10.47 13.83
N LEU A 322 -2.71 9.89 13.00
CA LEU A 322 -2.63 8.47 12.59
C LEU A 322 -1.42 8.27 11.69
N LYS A 323 -0.66 7.18 11.91
CA LYS A 323 0.47 6.82 11.04
C LYS A 323 -0.01 6.25 9.70
N SER A 324 0.46 6.84 8.61
CA SER A 324 0.19 6.39 7.24
C SER A 324 1.19 5.32 6.76
N LEU A 325 0.96 4.77 5.56
CA LEU A 325 1.88 3.82 4.92
C LEU A 325 3.27 4.43 4.71
N ALA A 326 3.35 5.70 4.27
CA ALA A 326 4.62 6.41 4.12
C ALA A 326 5.36 6.53 5.47
N ASP A 327 4.64 6.86 6.55
CA ASP A 327 5.22 7.02 7.90
C ASP A 327 5.76 5.72 8.49
N MET A 328 5.21 4.57 8.09
CA MET A 328 5.75 3.27 8.50
C MET A 328 7.13 3.01 7.89
N ILE A 329 7.40 3.57 6.71
CA ILE A 329 8.64 3.34 5.99
C ILE A 329 9.70 4.38 6.39
N LYS A 330 9.32 5.66 6.46
CA LYS A 330 10.23 6.79 6.69
C LYS A 330 10.43 7.10 8.18
N GLY A 331 11.48 7.89 8.48
CA GLY A 331 11.75 8.40 9.82
C GLY A 331 12.62 7.49 10.70
N LYS A 332 12.92 7.96 11.92
CA LYS A 332 13.79 7.25 12.88
C LYS A 332 13.14 5.95 13.39
N SER A 333 11.83 5.98 13.58
CA SER A 333 11.02 4.81 13.95
C SER A 333 10.40 4.08 12.74
N GLY A 334 10.84 4.44 11.53
CA GLY A 334 10.44 3.77 10.30
C GLY A 334 11.22 2.47 10.07
N ARG A 335 10.70 1.62 9.18
CA ARG A 335 11.24 0.28 8.91
C ARG A 335 12.72 0.28 8.52
N PHE A 336 13.16 1.22 7.66
CA PHE A 336 14.54 1.24 7.17
C PHE A 336 15.56 1.47 8.30
N ARG A 337 15.35 2.49 9.14
CA ARG A 337 16.31 2.84 10.19
C ARG A 337 16.17 1.98 11.42
N GLN A 338 14.95 1.71 11.86
CA GLN A 338 14.73 1.01 13.12
C GLN A 338 14.86 -0.51 12.98
N ASN A 339 14.26 -1.11 11.96
CA ASN A 339 14.14 -2.58 11.88
C ASN A 339 15.19 -3.22 10.99
N LEU A 340 15.54 -2.61 9.85
CA LEU A 340 16.52 -3.20 8.94
C LEU A 340 17.95 -3.04 9.45
N LEU A 341 18.29 -1.88 10.03
CA LEU A 341 19.62 -1.63 10.62
C LEU A 341 19.68 -2.00 12.12
N GLY A 342 18.61 -1.76 12.86
CA GLY A 342 18.55 -1.96 14.32
C GLY A 342 17.96 -3.31 14.73
N LYS A 343 18.46 -4.42 14.17
CA LYS A 343 17.97 -5.76 14.53
C LYS A 343 18.38 -6.12 15.95
N ARG A 344 17.43 -6.62 16.74
CA ARG A 344 17.75 -7.31 18.00
C ARG A 344 18.33 -8.67 17.64
N VAL A 345 19.37 -9.07 18.37
CA VAL A 345 20.13 -10.30 18.11
C VAL A 345 20.03 -11.18 19.35
N ASP A 346 19.65 -12.43 19.14
CA ASP A 346 19.66 -13.46 20.18
C ASP A 346 21.11 -13.82 20.57
N TYR A 347 21.30 -14.52 21.69
CA TYR A 347 22.65 -14.84 22.22
C TYR A 347 23.51 -13.60 22.49
N SER A 348 22.88 -12.53 22.97
CA SER A 348 23.55 -11.31 23.40
C SER A 348 23.17 -10.97 24.84
N GLY A 349 24.10 -10.32 25.56
CA GLY A 349 23.91 -9.91 26.95
C GLY A 349 24.73 -8.68 27.27
N ARG A 350 24.34 -7.95 28.33
CA ARG A 350 25.07 -6.77 28.81
C ARG A 350 25.16 -6.77 30.32
N SER A 351 26.29 -6.32 30.85
CA SER A 351 26.52 -6.11 32.28
C SER A 351 27.42 -4.90 32.49
N VAL A 352 27.58 -4.49 33.75
CA VAL A 352 28.50 -3.42 34.15
C VAL A 352 29.94 -3.94 34.07
N ILE A 353 30.83 -3.15 33.47
CA ILE A 353 32.26 -3.48 33.37
C ILE A 353 32.98 -3.11 34.67
N VAL A 354 33.89 -3.98 35.12
CA VAL A 354 34.74 -3.80 36.30
C VAL A 354 36.18 -4.14 35.93
N VAL A 355 37.15 -3.51 36.58
CA VAL A 355 38.58 -3.72 36.32
C VAL A 355 39.01 -5.12 36.77
N GLY A 356 39.65 -5.88 35.87
CA GLY A 356 40.22 -7.20 36.15
C GLY A 356 41.74 -7.22 35.97
N PRO A 357 42.52 -6.75 36.96
CA PRO A 357 43.95 -6.49 36.80
C PRO A 357 44.81 -7.75 36.58
N THR A 358 44.27 -8.94 36.88
CA THR A 358 44.94 -10.23 36.70
C THR A 358 44.74 -10.85 35.30
N LEU A 359 43.89 -10.25 34.45
CA LEU A 359 43.55 -10.78 33.13
C LEU A 359 44.62 -10.43 32.08
N LYS A 360 44.85 -11.35 31.14
CA LYS A 360 45.69 -11.08 29.95
C LYS A 360 44.92 -10.26 28.90
N LEU A 361 45.63 -9.62 27.97
CA LEU A 361 45.05 -8.76 26.92
C LEU A 361 43.95 -9.43 26.08
N HIS A 362 44.05 -10.74 25.84
CA HIS A 362 43.11 -11.52 25.03
C HIS A 362 41.99 -12.20 25.86
N GLN A 363 41.85 -11.85 27.14
CA GLN A 363 40.89 -12.46 28.06
C GLN A 363 39.92 -11.42 28.61
N CYS A 364 38.71 -11.85 28.93
CA CYS A 364 37.74 -11.06 29.66
C CYS A 364 37.04 -11.91 30.74
N GLY A 365 36.60 -11.26 31.81
CA GLY A 365 35.79 -11.90 32.84
C GLY A 365 34.32 -11.96 32.42
N LEU A 366 33.72 -13.15 32.43
CA LEU A 366 32.31 -13.35 32.12
C LEU A 366 31.57 -13.93 33.34
N PRO A 367 30.48 -13.31 33.83
CA PRO A 367 29.70 -13.86 34.93
C PRO A 367 29.14 -15.24 34.59
N LYS A 368 29.24 -16.19 35.53
CA LYS A 368 28.80 -17.58 35.33
C LYS A 368 27.35 -17.69 34.86
N LEU A 369 26.44 -16.89 35.42
CA LEU A 369 25.03 -16.89 35.04
C LEU A 369 24.80 -16.40 33.60
N MET A 370 25.57 -15.40 33.15
CA MET A 370 25.51 -14.94 31.76
C MET A 370 26.07 -16.00 30.82
N ALA A 371 27.21 -16.60 31.17
CA ALA A 371 27.80 -17.68 30.39
C ALA A 371 26.82 -18.86 30.23
N LEU A 372 26.15 -19.25 31.32
CA LEU A 372 25.17 -20.34 31.30
C LEU A 372 24.04 -20.09 30.29
N GLU A 373 23.49 -18.88 30.23
CA GLU A 373 22.38 -18.57 29.32
C GLU A 373 22.84 -18.38 27.87
N LEU A 374 23.99 -17.71 27.64
CA LEU A 374 24.54 -17.50 26.30
C LEU A 374 24.94 -18.81 25.62
N PHE A 375 25.53 -19.74 26.38
CA PHE A 375 26.03 -21.02 25.87
C PHE A 375 25.07 -22.18 26.06
N LYS A 376 23.83 -21.93 26.49
CA LYS A 376 22.83 -22.96 26.83
C LYS A 376 22.66 -24.05 25.76
N PRO A 377 22.55 -23.75 24.45
CA PRO A 377 22.44 -24.80 23.43
C PRO A 377 23.70 -25.68 23.33
N PHE A 378 24.88 -25.10 23.52
CA PHE A 378 26.15 -25.83 23.51
C PHE A 378 26.29 -26.74 24.73
N ILE A 379 25.82 -26.27 25.89
CA ILE A 379 25.84 -27.04 27.14
C ILE A 379 24.91 -28.25 27.00
N PHE A 380 23.69 -28.07 26.49
CA PHE A 380 22.77 -29.19 26.25
C PHE A 380 23.37 -30.25 25.33
N ASN A 381 23.99 -29.83 24.21
CA ASN A 381 24.67 -30.74 23.30
C ASN A 381 25.81 -31.52 23.99
N LYS A 382 26.60 -30.85 24.84
CA LYS A 382 27.69 -31.51 25.57
C LYS A 382 27.19 -32.49 26.63
N LEU A 383 26.12 -32.16 27.35
CA LEU A 383 25.53 -33.05 28.35
C LEU A 383 24.97 -34.33 27.73
N GLU A 384 24.36 -34.23 26.55
CA GLU A 384 23.90 -35.38 25.77
C GLU A 384 25.06 -36.24 25.27
N LEU A 385 26.09 -35.61 24.69
CA LEU A 385 27.30 -36.32 24.22
C LEU A 385 28.06 -37.06 25.34
N MET A 386 28.06 -36.50 26.55
CA MET A 386 28.69 -37.12 27.72
C MET A 386 27.80 -38.19 28.39
N GLY A 387 26.57 -38.39 27.91
CA GLY A 387 25.61 -39.32 28.49
C GLY A 387 25.06 -38.90 29.86
N LEU A 388 25.27 -37.64 30.25
CA LEU A 388 24.78 -37.08 31.52
C LEU A 388 23.29 -36.73 31.45
N ALA A 389 22.78 -36.48 30.24
CA ALA A 389 21.36 -36.29 29.96
C ALA A 389 20.94 -37.14 28.76
N THR A 390 19.78 -37.78 28.84
CA THR A 390 19.27 -38.64 27.75
C THR A 390 18.41 -37.90 26.74
N THR A 391 17.89 -36.71 27.11
CA THR A 391 17.05 -35.88 26.24
C THR A 391 17.30 -34.38 26.48
N ILE A 392 17.03 -33.53 25.48
CA ILE A 392 17.15 -32.06 25.57
C ILE A 392 16.32 -31.48 26.72
N LYS A 393 15.20 -32.13 27.09
CA LYS A 393 14.34 -31.66 28.19
C LYS A 393 14.92 -31.99 29.57
N GLN A 394 15.75 -33.02 29.65
CA GLN A 394 16.43 -33.43 30.88
C GLN A 394 17.73 -32.66 31.10
N ALA A 395 18.43 -32.33 30.01
CA ALA A 395 19.60 -31.44 29.99
C ALA A 395 19.23 -30.01 30.40
#